data_AF-A0A2P8VVW5-F1
#
_entry.id   AF-A0A2P8VVW5-F1
#
_cell.length_a   1.000
_cell.length_b   1.000
_cell.length_c   1.000
_cell.angle_alpha   90.00
_cell.angle_beta   90.00
_cell.angle_gamma   90.00
#
_symmetry.space_group_name_H-M   'P 1'
#
loop_
_entity.id
_entity.type
_entity.pdbx_description
1 polymer ?
#
loop_
_entity_poly.entity_id
_entity_poly.type
_entity_poly.pdbx_seq_one_letter_code
_entity_poly.pdbx_strand_id
1 'polypeptide(L)'
;MENAKKIGILTSGGDCPGLNAVIRAVVKCATRRGWEVYGIPYGTQGLINLEQGSCSIQDLQLRDHGFDIPGLLHGVDILQFLSGSILGALNKGDPSNPAIAQEILEGYRQLGLDSLIALGGDGSLDIIYQLAQQGQWNWIAIPKTIDNDVPYTDRCLGFDTAVDTVTRALYDLT
;
A
#
# COMPACT_ATOMS: atom_id res chain seq x y z
N MET A 1 -2.35 -21.17 20.92
CA MET A 1 -2.61 -20.74 19.53
C MET A 1 -2.25 -19.28 19.48
N GLU A 2 -1.17 -18.89 18.81
CA GLU A 2 -0.84 -17.47 18.65
C GLU A 2 -2.00 -16.79 17.92
N ASN A 3 -2.46 -15.65 18.42
CA ASN A 3 -3.51 -14.88 17.76
C ASN A 3 -3.04 -14.48 16.36
N ALA A 4 -3.88 -14.74 15.35
CA ALA A 4 -3.66 -14.27 13.99
C ALA A 4 -3.46 -12.76 14.00
N LYS A 5 -2.36 -12.29 13.40
CA LYS A 5 -2.01 -10.87 13.32
C LYS A 5 -2.77 -10.21 12.16
N LYS A 6 -3.13 -8.94 12.33
CA LYS A 6 -3.76 -8.10 11.29
C LYS A 6 -2.77 -7.08 10.77
N ILE A 7 -2.47 -7.14 9.48
CA ILE A 7 -1.53 -6.25 8.81
C ILE A 7 -2.30 -5.38 7.82
N GLY A 8 -2.14 -4.07 7.90
CA GLY A 8 -2.58 -3.15 6.85
C GLY A 8 -1.50 -2.97 5.80
N ILE A 9 -1.89 -2.73 4.55
CA ILE A 9 -0.98 -2.30 3.49
C ILE A 9 -1.62 -1.17 2.68
N LEU A 10 -0.86 -0.11 2.41
CA LEU A 10 -1.30 1.01 1.59
C LEU A 10 -0.20 1.49 0.64
N THR A 11 -0.63 2.07 -0.48
CA THR A 11 0.26 2.75 -1.43
C THR A 11 -0.06 4.25 -1.45
N SER A 12 0.95 5.08 -1.23
CA SER A 12 0.84 6.53 -1.16
C SER A 12 1.79 7.20 -2.16
N GLY A 13 1.39 8.37 -2.66
CA GLY A 13 2.13 9.15 -3.65
C GLY A 13 1.88 8.68 -5.09
N GLY A 14 2.81 9.02 -5.99
CA GLY A 14 2.75 8.61 -7.40
C GLY A 14 2.88 7.10 -7.58
N ASP A 15 2.28 6.57 -8.64
CA ASP A 15 2.40 5.16 -9.01
C ASP A 15 3.83 4.83 -9.50
N CYS A 16 4.27 3.58 -9.30
CA CYS A 16 5.52 3.10 -9.90
C CYS A 16 5.45 1.60 -10.19
N PRO A 17 6.34 1.09 -11.07
CA PRO A 17 6.44 -0.34 -11.33
C PRO A 17 6.76 -1.16 -10.06
N GLY A 18 6.17 -2.36 -9.97
CA GLY A 18 6.47 -3.32 -8.91
C GLY A 18 5.56 -3.26 -7.67
N LEU A 19 4.65 -2.29 -7.58
CA LEU A 19 3.72 -2.14 -6.46
C LEU A 19 2.89 -3.39 -6.17
N ASN A 20 2.23 -3.90 -7.22
CA ASN A 20 1.44 -5.11 -7.17
C ASN A 20 2.26 -6.35 -6.74
N ALA A 21 3.56 -6.41 -7.08
CA ALA A 21 4.44 -7.48 -6.66
C ALA A 21 4.72 -7.44 -5.15
N VAL A 22 4.87 -6.24 -4.57
CA VAL A 22 5.02 -6.09 -3.11
C VAL A 22 3.73 -6.45 -2.38
N ILE A 23 2.57 -5.98 -2.85
CA ILE A 23 1.26 -6.33 -2.26
C ILE A 23 1.08 -7.85 -2.24
N ARG A 24 1.36 -8.50 -3.37
CA ARG A 24 1.36 -9.96 -3.48
C ARG A 24 2.30 -10.63 -2.49
N ALA A 25 3.54 -10.14 -2.35
CA ALA A 25 4.53 -10.71 -1.45
C ALA A 25 4.07 -10.60 0.02
N VAL A 26 3.52 -9.47 0.42
CA VAL A 26 2.95 -9.26 1.77
C VAL A 26 1.82 -10.25 2.04
N VAL A 27 0.85 -10.35 1.12
CA VAL A 27 -0.28 -11.29 1.26
C VAL A 27 0.20 -12.73 1.39
N LYS A 28 1.09 -13.18 0.50
CA LYS A 28 1.64 -14.55 0.55
C LYS A 28 2.39 -14.84 1.84
N CYS A 29 3.24 -13.92 2.30
CA CYS A 29 4.00 -14.10 3.53
C CYS A 29 3.09 -14.10 4.76
N ALA A 30 2.07 -13.24 4.80
CA ALA A 30 1.10 -13.19 5.90
C ALA A 30 0.24 -14.46 5.94
N THR A 31 -0.31 -14.89 4.79
CA THR A 31 -1.14 -16.11 4.73
C THR A 31 -0.37 -17.36 5.17
N ARG A 32 0.91 -17.50 4.80
CA ARG A 32 1.77 -18.61 5.28
C ARG A 32 1.96 -18.63 6.80
N ARG A 33 1.76 -17.49 7.48
CA ARG A 33 1.83 -17.36 8.94
C ARG A 33 0.45 -17.40 9.61
N GLY A 34 -0.63 -17.58 8.85
CA GLY A 34 -2.00 -17.49 9.35
C GLY A 34 -2.40 -16.07 9.75
N TRP A 35 -1.78 -15.04 9.15
CA TRP A 35 -2.11 -13.64 9.40
C TRP A 35 -3.07 -13.10 8.34
N GLU A 36 -3.80 -12.05 8.71
CA GLU A 36 -4.76 -11.36 7.84
C GLU A 36 -4.15 -10.09 7.27
N VAL A 37 -4.43 -9.79 6.00
CA VAL A 37 -3.97 -8.58 5.33
C VAL A 37 -5.15 -7.74 4.89
N TYR A 38 -5.07 -6.44 5.15
CA TYR A 38 -6.06 -5.45 4.75
C TYR A 38 -5.42 -4.44 3.80
N GLY A 39 -5.88 -4.39 2.56
CA GLY A 39 -5.45 -3.44 1.56
C GLY A 39 -6.25 -2.15 1.64
N ILE A 40 -5.60 -1.04 1.96
CA ILE A 40 -6.23 0.26 2.11
C ILE A 40 -6.17 0.99 0.75
N PRO A 41 -7.32 1.25 0.10
CA PRO A 41 -7.35 1.86 -1.23
C PRO A 41 -7.00 3.35 -1.15
N TYR A 42 -6.27 3.85 -2.12
CA TYR A 42 -5.97 5.27 -2.30
C TYR A 42 -5.32 5.92 -1.06
N GLY A 43 -4.43 5.18 -0.39
CA GLY A 43 -3.65 5.67 0.75
C GLY A 43 -4.53 6.07 1.93
N THR A 44 -4.31 7.28 2.47
CA THR A 44 -5.08 7.82 3.60
C THR A 44 -6.57 8.01 3.29
N GLN A 45 -6.93 8.17 2.02
CA GLN A 45 -8.33 8.30 1.61
C GLN A 45 -9.14 7.04 1.94
N GLY A 46 -8.53 5.85 1.85
CA GLY A 46 -9.20 4.61 2.22
C GLY A 46 -9.57 4.55 3.71
N LEU A 47 -8.77 5.18 4.57
CA LEU A 47 -9.06 5.29 6.01
C LEU A 47 -10.20 6.27 6.28
N ILE A 48 -10.20 7.41 5.58
CA ILE A 48 -11.31 8.38 5.62
C ILE A 48 -12.61 7.73 5.15
N ASN A 49 -12.58 7.00 4.02
CA ASN A 49 -13.76 6.33 3.48
C ASN A 49 -14.32 5.29 4.45
N LEU A 50 -13.46 4.59 5.19
CA LEU A 50 -13.87 3.64 6.21
C LEU A 50 -14.54 4.35 7.39
N GLU A 51 -13.94 5.45 7.87
CA GLU A 51 -14.50 6.27 8.96
C GLU A 51 -15.88 6.83 8.59
N GLN A 52 -16.02 7.30 7.36
CA GLN A 52 -17.28 7.82 6.82
C GLN A 52 -18.30 6.72 6.45
N GLY A 53 -17.96 5.44 6.63
CA GLY A 53 -18.84 4.31 6.32
C GLY A 53 -19.10 4.06 4.83
N SER A 54 -18.24 4.59 3.95
CA SER A 54 -18.32 4.37 2.49
C SER A 54 -17.83 2.99 2.07
N CYS A 55 -17.07 2.30 2.93
CA CYS A 55 -16.69 0.89 2.76
C CYS A 55 -16.72 0.16 4.11
N SER A 56 -16.79 -1.17 4.08
CA SER A 56 -16.68 -2.01 5.28
C SER A 56 -15.28 -2.60 5.42
N ILE A 57 -14.91 -3.01 6.64
CA ILE A 57 -13.62 -3.63 6.93
C ILE A 57 -13.42 -4.92 6.09
N GLN A 58 -14.50 -5.67 5.85
CA GLN A 58 -14.46 -6.91 5.09
C GLN A 58 -14.09 -6.68 3.62
N ASP A 59 -14.50 -5.54 3.05
CA ASP A 59 -14.18 -5.17 1.67
C ASP A 59 -12.68 -4.91 1.46
N LEU A 60 -11.96 -4.64 2.55
CA LEU A 60 -10.53 -4.33 2.53
C LEU A 60 -9.66 -5.58 2.67
N GLN A 61 -10.23 -6.74 3.00
CA GLN A 61 -9.45 -7.95 3.26
C GLN A 61 -8.86 -8.53 1.96
N LEU A 62 -7.53 -8.62 1.90
CA LEU A 62 -6.80 -9.28 0.82
C LEU A 62 -6.56 -10.75 1.15
N ARG A 63 -6.89 -11.64 0.21
CA ARG A 63 -6.73 -13.10 0.35
C ARG A 63 -5.73 -13.63 -0.68
N ASP A 64 -4.90 -14.59 -0.29
CA ASP A 64 -3.88 -15.19 -1.16
C ASP A 64 -4.51 -15.87 -2.38
N HIS A 65 -5.53 -16.69 -2.12
CA HIS A 65 -6.32 -17.37 -3.13
C HIS A 65 -7.75 -16.85 -3.06
N GLY A 66 -8.21 -16.19 -4.12
CA GLY A 66 -9.63 -15.91 -4.29
C GLY A 66 -10.20 -16.94 -5.25
N PHE A 67 -11.08 -17.81 -4.79
CA PHE A 67 -12.14 -18.28 -5.67
C PHE A 67 -13.40 -18.36 -4.83
N ASP A 68 -14.42 -17.62 -5.24
CA ASP A 68 -15.77 -18.19 -5.26
C ASP A 68 -16.44 -17.80 -6.60
N ILE A 69 -16.20 -18.69 -7.57
CA ILE A 69 -16.86 -18.93 -8.88
C ILE A 69 -16.63 -17.94 -10.07
N PRO A 70 -16.90 -18.36 -11.33
CA PRO A 70 -15.96 -18.22 -12.45
C PRO A 70 -16.24 -17.00 -13.32
N GLY A 71 -15.16 -16.38 -13.83
CA GLY A 71 -15.29 -15.40 -14.91
C GLY A 71 -14.11 -14.47 -15.14
N LEU A 72 -13.29 -14.09 -14.13
CA LEU A 72 -12.39 -12.95 -14.38
C LEU A 72 -11.12 -12.79 -13.50
N LEU A 73 -10.59 -13.89 -12.92
CA LEU A 73 -9.44 -13.92 -11.98
C LEU A 73 -9.74 -13.37 -10.58
N HIS A 74 -9.50 -14.22 -9.59
CA HIS A 74 -9.47 -13.87 -8.18
C HIS A 74 -8.20 -14.51 -7.55
N GLY A 75 -7.44 -13.75 -6.77
CA GLY A 75 -6.16 -14.16 -6.18
C GLY A 75 -5.01 -13.21 -6.52
N VAL A 76 -4.08 -13.04 -5.59
CA VAL A 76 -2.93 -12.11 -5.76
C VAL A 76 -1.89 -12.61 -6.77
N ASP A 77 -2.09 -13.79 -7.34
CA ASP A 77 -1.09 -14.46 -8.18
C ASP A 77 -0.75 -13.71 -9.46
N ILE A 78 -1.74 -13.11 -10.13
CA ILE A 78 -1.50 -12.35 -11.37
C ILE A 78 -0.90 -10.96 -11.12
N LEU A 79 -0.96 -10.46 -9.88
CA LEU A 79 -0.54 -9.10 -9.55
C LEU A 79 0.90 -8.79 -9.95
N GLN A 80 1.79 -9.78 -9.90
CA GLN A 80 3.19 -9.61 -10.33
C GLN A 80 3.36 -9.21 -11.81
N PHE A 81 2.34 -9.43 -12.64
CA PHE A 81 2.33 -9.09 -14.07
C PHE A 81 1.52 -7.83 -14.39
N LEU A 82 0.84 -7.24 -13.41
CA LEU A 82 0.02 -6.05 -13.62
C LEU A 82 0.80 -4.78 -13.30
N SER A 83 0.70 -3.79 -14.17
CA SER A 83 1.23 -2.45 -13.92
C SER A 83 0.43 -1.73 -12.82
N GLY A 84 1.06 -0.76 -12.20
CA GLY A 84 0.46 0.11 -11.20
C GLY A 84 0.17 -0.55 -9.86
N SER A 85 -0.86 -0.06 -9.15
CA SER A 85 -1.33 -0.59 -7.87
C SER A 85 -2.81 -0.96 -7.92
N ILE A 86 -3.18 -2.17 -7.50
CA ILE A 86 -4.59 -2.55 -7.26
C ILE A 86 -5.25 -1.76 -6.13
N LEU A 87 -4.45 -1.15 -5.26
CA LEU A 87 -4.94 -0.25 -4.22
C LEU A 87 -5.05 1.19 -4.75
N GLY A 88 -4.57 1.47 -5.96
CA GLY A 88 -4.47 2.82 -6.50
C GLY A 88 -3.38 3.65 -5.82
N ALA A 89 -2.96 4.72 -6.49
CA ALA A 89 -1.92 5.63 -6.00
C ALA A 89 -2.49 7.05 -6.05
N LEU A 90 -3.07 7.50 -4.93
CA LEU A 90 -3.57 8.86 -4.78
C LEU A 90 -3.33 9.33 -3.35
N ASN A 91 -2.79 10.54 -3.19
CA ASN A 91 -2.84 11.26 -1.93
C ASN A 91 -4.02 12.22 -2.02
N LYS A 92 -5.09 11.94 -1.28
CA LYS A 92 -6.19 12.87 -1.07
C LYS A 92 -6.41 13.06 0.43
N GLY A 93 -6.76 14.28 0.80
CA GLY A 93 -6.74 14.76 2.17
C GLY A 93 -5.37 15.32 2.53
N ASP A 94 -5.33 16.58 2.97
CA ASP A 94 -4.13 17.18 3.54
C ASP A 94 -4.13 16.90 5.06
N PRO A 95 -3.21 16.06 5.56
CA PRO A 95 -3.10 15.78 6.99
C PRO A 95 -2.73 17.01 7.82
N SER A 96 -2.30 18.11 7.20
CA SER A 96 -2.11 19.39 7.89
C SER A 96 -3.42 19.93 8.49
N ASN A 97 -4.57 19.53 7.94
CA ASN A 97 -5.88 19.82 8.50
C ASN A 97 -6.18 18.85 9.66
N PRO A 98 -6.31 19.35 10.90
CA PRO A 98 -6.56 18.49 12.07
C PRO A 98 -7.85 17.66 11.97
N ALA A 99 -8.90 18.16 11.30
CA ALA A 99 -10.14 17.42 11.14
C ALA A 99 -9.93 16.17 10.27
N ILE A 100 -9.22 16.33 9.15
CA ILE A 100 -8.90 15.23 8.23
C ILE A 100 -7.95 14.24 8.91
N ALA A 101 -6.97 14.72 9.66
CA ALA A 101 -6.07 13.85 10.42
C ALA A 101 -6.83 12.98 11.42
N GLN A 102 -7.83 13.53 12.12
CA GLN A 102 -8.67 12.76 13.05
C GLN A 102 -9.50 11.69 12.34
N GLU A 103 -10.10 12.00 11.18
CA GLU A 103 -10.83 10.99 10.36
C GLU A 103 -9.90 9.84 9.96
N ILE A 104 -8.66 10.14 9.55
CA ILE A 104 -7.67 9.12 9.19
C ILE A 104 -7.30 8.25 10.42
N LEU A 105 -7.05 8.87 11.56
CA LEU A 105 -6.70 8.18 12.81
C LEU A 105 -7.82 7.25 13.27
N GLU A 106 -9.07 7.71 13.18
CA GLU A 106 -10.23 6.92 13.57
C GLU A 106 -10.47 5.76 12.59
N GLY A 107 -10.37 6.00 11.28
CA GLY A 107 -10.42 4.93 10.28
C GLY A 107 -9.35 3.86 10.50
N TYR A 108 -8.12 4.26 10.84
CA TYR A 108 -7.07 3.31 11.22
C TYR A 108 -7.45 2.50 12.47
N ARG A 109 -7.97 3.18 13.50
CA ARG A 109 -8.38 2.55 14.76
C ARG A 109 -9.46 1.48 14.53
N GLN A 110 -10.40 1.73 13.62
CA GLN A 110 -11.47 0.79 13.27
C GLN A 110 -10.94 -0.52 12.67
N LEU A 111 -9.83 -0.48 11.92
CA LEU A 111 -9.22 -1.69 11.35
C LEU A 111 -8.62 -2.62 12.42
N GLY A 112 -8.20 -2.07 13.56
CA GLY A 112 -7.59 -2.84 14.65
C GLY A 112 -6.34 -3.61 14.23
N LEU A 113 -5.46 -2.95 13.46
CA LEU A 113 -4.24 -3.54 12.92
C LEU A 113 -3.17 -3.70 14.00
N ASP A 114 -2.39 -4.78 13.92
CA ASP A 114 -1.15 -4.94 14.70
C ASP A 114 -0.01 -4.11 14.10
N SER A 115 0.01 -3.94 12.77
CA SER A 115 1.01 -3.17 12.04
C SER A 115 0.50 -2.69 10.68
N LEU A 116 1.08 -1.58 10.19
CA LEU A 116 0.86 -1.05 8.85
C LEU A 116 2.11 -1.19 7.98
N ILE A 117 1.95 -1.55 6.71
CA ILE A 117 3.00 -1.47 5.70
C ILE A 117 2.65 -0.34 4.74
N ALA A 118 3.47 0.71 4.71
CA ALA A 118 3.24 1.88 3.86
C ALA A 118 4.29 1.94 2.75
N LEU A 119 3.82 1.91 1.50
CA LEU A 119 4.65 2.07 0.32
C LEU A 119 4.54 3.52 -0.15
N GLY A 120 5.65 4.26 -0.19
CA GLY A 120 5.62 5.68 -0.52
C GLY A 120 6.98 6.26 -0.90
N GLY A 121 6.95 7.42 -1.56
CA GLY A 121 8.13 8.29 -1.70
C GLY A 121 8.34 9.14 -0.45
N ASP A 122 9.35 10.01 -0.46
CA ASP A 122 9.80 10.80 0.69
C ASP A 122 8.65 11.53 1.42
N GLY A 123 7.98 12.47 0.74
CA GLY A 123 6.88 13.23 1.34
C GLY A 123 5.66 12.38 1.73
N SER A 124 5.43 11.25 1.05
CA SER A 124 4.36 10.31 1.40
C SER A 124 4.67 9.56 2.69
N LEU A 125 5.91 9.13 2.88
CA LEU A 125 6.35 8.45 4.09
C LEU A 125 6.41 9.41 5.28
N ASP A 126 6.77 10.68 5.06
CA ASP A 126 6.70 11.72 6.09
C ASP A 126 5.28 11.93 6.63
N ILE A 127 4.29 11.99 5.72
CA ILE A 127 2.87 12.08 6.10
C ILE A 127 2.46 10.88 6.97
N ILE A 128 2.78 9.67 6.52
CA ILE A 128 2.45 8.45 7.27
C ILE A 128 3.18 8.42 8.61
N TYR A 129 4.43 8.87 8.67
CA TYR A 129 5.19 8.96 9.92
C TYR A 129 4.53 9.89 10.92
N GLN A 130 4.07 11.08 10.49
CA GLN A 130 3.37 12.01 11.38
C GLN A 130 2.08 11.41 11.94
N LEU A 131 1.28 10.77 11.08
CA LEU A 131 0.05 10.08 11.50
C LEU A 131 0.35 8.90 12.43
N ALA A 132 1.40 8.12 12.12
CA ALA A 132 1.84 7.01 12.94
C ALA A 132 2.31 7.44 14.33
N GLN A 133 2.97 8.60 14.44
CA GLN A 133 3.36 9.16 15.74
C GLN A 133 2.14 9.61 16.55
N GLN A 134 1.16 10.24 15.91
CA GLN A 134 -0.07 10.68 16.57
C GLN A 134 -0.94 9.51 17.03
N GLY A 135 -1.10 8.51 16.16
CA GLY A 135 -1.92 7.33 16.41
C GLY A 135 -1.20 6.17 17.10
N GLN A 136 0.10 6.32 17.39
CA GLN A 136 0.97 5.30 17.99
C GLN A 136 0.99 3.99 17.20
N TRP A 137 1.10 4.09 15.87
CA TRP A 137 1.05 2.95 14.97
C TRP A 137 2.38 2.20 14.95
N ASN A 138 2.32 0.87 15.01
CA ASN A 138 3.43 0.06 14.52
C ASN A 138 3.38 0.08 12.99
N TRP A 139 4.49 0.42 12.33
CA TRP A 139 4.50 0.47 10.89
C TRP A 139 5.87 0.17 10.28
N ILE A 140 5.85 -0.21 9.00
CA ILE A 140 7.02 -0.51 8.18
C ILE A 140 6.91 0.33 6.91
N ALA A 141 7.97 1.07 6.60
CA ALA A 141 8.10 1.82 5.36
C ALA A 141 8.71 0.94 4.26
N ILE A 142 8.17 1.06 3.04
CA ILE A 142 8.79 0.53 1.83
C ILE A 142 9.03 1.71 0.88
N PRO A 143 10.29 2.15 0.71
CA PRO A 143 10.65 3.23 -0.20
C PRO A 143 10.25 2.93 -1.64
N LYS A 144 9.47 3.84 -2.22
CA LYS A 144 8.84 3.67 -3.53
C LYS A 144 8.84 4.97 -4.33
N THR A 145 9.68 5.02 -5.35
CA THR A 145 9.83 6.17 -6.25
C THR A 145 10.61 5.74 -7.50
N ILE A 146 10.30 6.36 -8.65
CA ILE A 146 11.09 6.19 -9.88
C ILE A 146 12.34 7.07 -9.88
N ASP A 147 12.49 7.98 -8.91
CA ASP A 147 13.57 8.96 -8.83
C ASP A 147 14.74 8.48 -7.96
N ASN A 148 14.54 7.40 -7.17
CA ASN A 148 15.49 6.85 -6.20
C ASN A 148 16.05 7.87 -5.20
N ASP A 149 15.17 8.72 -4.68
CA ASP A 149 15.50 9.88 -3.85
C ASP A 149 15.08 9.73 -2.38
N VAL A 150 14.58 8.56 -1.96
CA VAL A 150 14.26 8.29 -0.55
C VAL A 150 15.56 7.98 0.22
N PRO A 151 15.88 8.72 1.30
CA PRO A 151 17.08 8.47 2.09
C PRO A 151 17.13 7.08 2.72
N TYR A 152 18.34 6.63 3.08
CA TYR A 152 18.61 5.37 3.78
C TYR A 152 18.29 4.08 3.01
N THR A 153 18.04 4.17 1.70
CA THR A 153 18.03 3.02 0.78
C THR A 153 18.92 3.32 -0.44
N ASP A 154 19.65 2.32 -0.92
CA ASP A 154 20.44 2.45 -2.15
C ASP A 154 19.55 2.40 -3.42
N ARG A 155 18.41 1.72 -3.30
CA ARG A 155 17.46 1.45 -4.39
C ARG A 155 16.02 1.48 -3.90
N CYS A 156 15.22 2.34 -4.51
CA CYS A 156 13.78 2.41 -4.32
C CYS A 156 13.04 1.49 -5.29
N LEU A 157 11.89 0.98 -4.85
CA LEU A 157 10.99 0.24 -5.72
C LEU A 157 10.57 1.12 -6.90
N GLY A 158 10.70 0.59 -8.11
CA GLY A 158 10.30 1.24 -9.36
C GLY A 158 11.44 1.91 -10.14
N PHE A 159 12.56 2.22 -9.48
CA PHE A 159 13.70 2.93 -10.11
C PHE A 159 14.31 2.16 -11.29
N ASP A 160 14.74 0.91 -11.08
CA ASP A 160 15.45 0.16 -12.13
C ASP A 160 14.56 -0.08 -13.36
N THR A 161 13.25 -0.27 -13.16
CA THR A 161 12.29 -0.39 -14.27
C THR A 161 12.14 0.93 -15.03
N ALA A 162 12.17 2.07 -14.35
CA ALA A 162 12.13 3.38 -14.99
C ALA A 162 13.40 3.63 -15.82
N VAL A 163 14.57 3.30 -15.27
CA VAL A 163 15.85 3.37 -15.98
C VAL A 163 15.82 2.49 -17.23
N ASP A 164 15.43 1.22 -17.13
CA ASP A 164 15.32 0.32 -18.28
C ASP A 164 14.37 0.87 -19.36
N THR A 165 13.23 1.42 -18.95
CA THR A 165 12.25 2.02 -19.88
C THR A 165 12.86 3.19 -20.64
N VAL A 166 13.57 4.09 -19.96
CA VAL A 166 14.24 5.24 -20.59
C VAL A 166 15.36 4.76 -21.53
N THR A 167 16.18 3.81 -21.08
CA THR A 167 17.27 3.24 -21.89
C THR A 167 16.74 2.61 -23.17
N ARG A 168 15.65 1.83 -23.11
CA ARG A 168 15.00 1.25 -24.28
C ARG A 168 14.47 2.31 -25.24
N ALA A 169 13.80 3.33 -24.71
CA ALA A 169 13.29 4.44 -25.54
C ALA A 169 14.42 5.17 -26.27
N LEU A 170 15.61 5.30 -25.66
CA LEU A 170 16.77 5.88 -26.32
C LEU A 170 17.33 4.99 -27.43
N TYR A 171 17.35 3.66 -27.23
CA TYR A 171 17.76 2.72 -28.28
C TYR A 171 16.80 2.71 -29.47
N ASP A 172 15.49 2.86 -29.24
CA ASP A 172 14.50 2.90 -30.32
C ASP A 172 14.61 4.17 -31.19
N LEU A 173 15.38 5.18 -30.77
CA LEU A 173 15.64 6.40 -31.55
C LEU A 173 16.83 6.27 -32.52
N THR A 174 17.67 5.24 -32.37
CA THR A 174 18.87 5.00 -33.18
C THR A 174 18.71 3.83 -34.12
#